data_AF-A0A935RL43-F1
#
_entry.id   AF-A0A935RL43-F1
#
_cell.length_a   1.000
_cell.length_b   1.000
_cell.length_c   1.000
_cell.angle_alpha   90.00
_cell.angle_beta   90.00
_cell.angle_gamma   90.00
#
_symmetry.space_group_name_H-M   'P 1'
#
loop_
_entity.id
_entity.type
_entity.pdbx_description
1 polymer ?
#
loop_
_entity_poly.entity_id
_entity_poly.type
_entity_poly.pdbx_seq_one_letter_code
_entity_poly.pdbx_strand_id
1 'polypeptide(L)' 'MKRKEQMEQLSAMTVDELKDQADALKESLFRLKFRKTLGVGETINDIRREKKTLARVFTLLKKEDAEAK' A
#
# COMPACT_ATOMS: atom_id res chain seq x y z
N MET A 1 -5.97 -4.09 -11.29
CA MET A 1 -4.68 -3.67 -11.86
C MET A 1 -3.77 -4.86 -12.01
N LYS A 2 -3.01 -4.92 -13.11
CA LYS A 2 -1.93 -5.90 -13.24
C LYS A 2 -0.80 -5.49 -12.30
N ARG A 3 -0.13 -6.47 -11.72
CA ARG A 3 0.92 -6.25 -10.69
C ARG A 3 2.06 -5.35 -11.19
N LYS A 4 2.32 -5.38 -12.51
CA LYS A 4 3.39 -4.65 -13.18
C LYS A 4 3.11 -3.14 -13.23
N GLU A 5 1.90 -2.76 -13.63
CA GLU A 5 1.42 -1.37 -13.66
C GLU A 5 1.50 -0.73 -12.27
N GLN A 6 1.14 -1.47 -11.22
CA GLN A 6 1.26 -0.99 -9.84
C GLN A 6 2.70 -0.72 -9.42
N MET A 7 3.65 -1.53 -9.89
CA MET A 7 5.06 -1.34 -9.55
C MET A 7 5.64 -0.16 -10.31
N GLU A 8 5.31 -0.01 -11.60
CA GLU A 8 5.75 1.13 -12.41
C GLU A 8 5.22 2.46 -11.85
N GLN A 9 3.96 2.50 -11.43
CA GLN A 9 3.38 3.68 -10.76
C GLN A 9 4.08 4.01 -9.44
N LEU A 10 4.34 2.99 -8.60
CA LEU A 10 5.01 3.20 -7.32
C LEU A 10 6.47 3.59 -7.48
N SER A 11 7.18 3.11 -8.51
CA SER A 11 8.56 3.51 -8.78
C SER A 11 8.70 4.90 -9.40
N ALA A 12 7.62 5.44 -9.99
CA ALA A 12 7.61 6.78 -10.56
C ALA A 12 7.30 7.87 -9.51
N MET A 13 6.85 7.48 -8.30
CA MET A 13 6.53 8.40 -7.21
C MET A 13 7.78 8.81 -6.45
N THR A 14 7.77 10.03 -5.93
CA THR A 14 8.81 10.56 -5.05
C THR A 14 8.73 9.96 -3.63
N VAL A 15 9.79 10.10 -2.84
CA VAL A 15 9.86 9.58 -1.47
C VAL A 15 8.73 10.12 -0.58
N ASP A 16 8.33 11.39 -0.76
CA ASP A 16 7.27 11.99 0.04
C ASP A 16 5.88 11.52 -0.41
N GLU A 17 5.64 11.38 -1.73
CA GLU A 17 4.42 10.76 -2.25
C GLU A 17 4.27 9.30 -1.81
N LEU A 18 5.38 8.55 -1.70
CA LEU A 18 5.38 7.19 -1.17
C LEU A 18 4.98 7.15 0.31
N LYS A 19 5.36 8.14 1.13
CA LYS A 19 4.93 8.25 2.53
C LYS A 19 3.44 8.57 2.63
N ASP A 20 2.97 9.54 1.86
CA ASP A 20 1.55 9.92 1.81
C ASP A 20 0.69 8.73 1.38
N GLN A 21 1.16 7.97 0.38
CA GLN A 21 0.49 6.75 -0.07
C GLN A 21 0.51 5.65 0.99
N ALA A 22 1.58 5.52 1.77
CA ALA A 22 1.62 4.59 2.89
C ALA A 22 0.57 4.93 3.95
N ASP A 23 0.37 6.20 4.26
CA ASP A 23 -0.61 6.64 5.26
C ASP A 23 -2.04 6.49 4.76
N ALA A 24 -2.31 6.83 3.50
CA ALA A 24 -3.59 6.54 2.85
C ALA A 24 -3.93 5.04 2.86
N LEU A 25 -2.94 4.17 2.59
CA LEU A 25 -3.12 2.72 2.64
C LEU A 25 -3.37 2.20 4.06
N LYS A 26 -2.76 2.78 5.09
CA LYS A 26 -3.05 2.44 6.49
C LYS A 26 -4.49 2.78 6.85
N GLU A 27 -4.98 3.94 6.43
CA GLU A 27 -6.35 4.36 6.70
C GLU A 27 -7.36 3.46 5.96
N SER A 28 -7.10 3.13 4.70
CA SER A 28 -7.95 2.19 3.95
C SER A 28 -7.99 0.81 4.61
N LEU A 29 -6.83 0.30 5.08
CA LEU A 29 -6.75 -0.94 5.83
C LEU A 29 -7.55 -0.90 7.14
N PHE A 30 -7.53 0.23 7.85
CA PHE A 30 -8.34 0.42 9.04
C PHE A 30 -9.84 0.34 8.71
N ARG A 31 -10.28 1.08 7.67
CA ARG A 31 -11.68 1.05 7.20
C ARG A 31 -12.12 -0.33 6.71
N LEU A 32 -11.26 -1.07 6.03
CA LEU A 32 -11.54 -2.43 5.58
C LEU A 32 -11.61 -3.43 6.73
N LYS A 33 -10.72 -3.32 7.73
CA LYS A 33 -10.80 -4.13 8.95
C LYS A 33 -12.10 -3.85 9.70
N PHE A 34 -12.50 -2.58 9.79
CA PHE A 34 -13.75 -2.19 10.43
C PHE A 34 -14.98 -2.75 9.71
N ARG A 35 -15.03 -2.66 8.37
CA ARG A 35 -16.08 -3.30 7.56
C ARG A 35 -16.11 -4.82 7.76
N LYS A 36 -14.93 -5.46 7.83
CA LYS A 36 -14.81 -6.90 8.12
C LYS A 36 -15.40 -7.26 9.47
N THR A 37 -15.11 -6.49 10.52
CA THR A 37 -15.64 -6.75 11.87
C THR A 37 -17.15 -6.56 11.95
N LEU A 38 -17.70 -5.62 11.17
CA LEU A 38 -19.15 -5.42 11.05
C LEU A 38 -19.84 -6.48 10.19
N GLY A 39 -19.09 -7.41 9.56
CA GLY A 39 -19.66 -8.43 8.68
C GLY A 39 -20.21 -7.90 7.36
N VAL A 40 -19.85 -6.67 6.98
CA VAL A 40 -20.38 -6.02 5.77
C VAL A 40 -19.49 -6.35 4.58
N GLY A 41 -19.97 -7.27 3.73
CA GLY A 41 -19.40 -7.59 2.42
C GLY A 41 -18.09 -8.37 2.43
N GLU A 42 -17.65 -8.78 1.24
CA GLU A 42 -16.40 -9.53 1.05
C GLU A 42 -15.17 -8.62 1.07
N THR A 43 -14.61 -8.37 2.25
CA THR A 43 -13.45 -7.48 2.43
C THR A 43 -12.09 -8.21 2.46
N ILE A 44 -12.08 -9.54 2.51
CA ILE A 44 -10.84 -10.32 2.73
C ILE A 44 -9.84 -10.14 1.59
N ASN A 45 -10.31 -10.16 0.34
CA ASN A 45 -9.45 -10.03 -0.83
C ASN A 45 -8.84 -8.63 -0.94
N ASP A 46 -9.63 -7.59 -0.64
CA ASP A 46 -9.16 -6.20 -0.63
C ASP A 46 -8.12 -5.97 0.48
N ILE A 47 -8.34 -6.50 1.69
CA ILE A 47 -7.37 -6.43 2.79
C ILE A 47 -6.04 -7.07 2.38
N ARG A 48 -6.08 -8.23 1.73
CA ARG A 48 -4.86 -8.90 1.24
C ARG A 48 -4.16 -8.08 0.16
N ARG A 49 -4.92 -7.45 -0.74
CA ARG A 49 -4.37 -6.58 -1.79
C ARG A 49 -3.66 -5.38 -1.17
N GLU A 50 -4.33 -4.64 -0.29
CA GLU A 50 -3.79 -3.43 0.31
C GLU A 50 -2.57 -3.71 1.20
N LYS A 51 -2.58 -4.80 1.98
CA LYS A 51 -1.39 -5.23 2.75
C LYS A 51 -0.18 -5.47 1.85
N LYS A 52 -0.37 -6.10 0.69
CA LYS A 52 0.71 -6.35 -0.27
C LYS A 52 1.20 -5.05 -0.91
N THR A 53 0.30 -4.11 -1.20
CA THR A 53 0.68 -2.79 -1.72
C THR A 53 1.49 -2.02 -0.68
N LEU A 54 1.04 -1.98 0.57
CA LEU A 54 1.75 -1.31 1.66
C LEU A 54 3.18 -1.87 1.86
N ALA A 55 3.33 -3.20 1.83
CA ALA A 55 4.64 -3.84 1.94
C ALA A 55 5.59 -3.45 0.78
N ARG A 56 5.07 -3.25 -0.43
CA ARG A 56 5.88 -2.79 -1.58
C ARG A 56 6.33 -1.35 -1.42
N VAL A 57 5.45 -0.47 -0.96
CA VAL A 57 5.79 0.94 -0.67
C VAL A 57 6.94 1.01 0.33
N PHE A 58 6.86 0.25 1.44
CA PHE A 58 7.97 0.19 2.40
C PHE A 58 9.26 -0.40 1.82
N THR A 59 9.15 -1.35 0.89
CA THR A 59 10.33 -1.92 0.21
C THR A 59 11.01 -0.87 -0.67
N LEU A 60 10.24 -0.05 -1.39
CA LEU A 60 10.75 1.05 -2.22
C LEU A 60 11.37 2.15 -1.36
N LEU A 61 10.68 2.58 -0.30
CA LEU A 61 11.24 3.55 0.66
C LEU A 61 12.60 3.09 1.22
N LYS A 62 12.69 1.81 1.61
CA LYS A 62 13.95 1.24 2.09
C LYS A 62 15.04 1.16 1.01
N LYS A 63 14.66 1.02 -0.26
CA LYS A 63 15.59 1.01 -1.40
C LYS A 63 16.15 2.41 -1.63
N GLU A 64 15.30 3.43 -1.63
CA GLU A 64 15.69 4.85 -1.72
C GLU A 64 16.60 5.24 -0.56
N ASP A 65 16.24 4.88 0.68
CA ASP A 65 17.08 5.14 1.87
C ASP A 65 18.44 4.44 1.81
N ALA A 66 18.53 3.29 1.14
CA ALA A 66 19.78 2.54 0.96
C ALA A 66 20.63 3.09 -0.18
N GLU A 67 20.03 3.67 -1.23
CA GLU A 67 20.75 4.33 -2.33
C GLU A 67 21.22 5.74 -1.95
N ALA A 68 20.54 6.40 -1.02
CA ALA A 68 20.93 7.70 -0.47
C ALA A 68 22.12 7.63 0.53
N LYS A 69 22.60 6.43 0.88
CA LYS A 69 23.58 6.19 1.94
C LYS A 69 24.89 5.62 1.39
#